data_AF-A0A2G2CZ50-F1
#
_entry.id   AF-A0A2G2CZ50-F1
#
_cell.length_a   1.000
_cell.length_b   1.000
_cell.length_c   1.000
_cell.angle_alpha   90.00
_cell.angle_beta   90.00
_cell.angle_gamma   90.00
#
_symmetry.space_group_name_H-M   'P 1'
#
loop_
_entity.id
_entity.type
_entity.pdbx_description
1 polymer ?
#
loop_
_entity_poly.entity_id
_entity_poly.type
_entity_poly.pdbx_seq_one_letter_code
_entity_poly.pdbx_strand_id
1 'polypeptide(L)'
;MGRCFVPETAPNASAAAPVRDAAWGNPWTSASGENPQADQRSSYCLSDADIIRRHSGRAQVAPPFYLFSVRQCPRAALRTGMVKPRRIVCAASLLHAYFTARRNGFAFVRINSISCAVKFVDLTLLIFTLLHSDMPQKYFAYVDEAGDEGFGKLRQPGTTGQSRWLCLGGVIAADIHDVHIPSWRDEILSLFAEKKNQSEIHFRNLNHAQRLVTCQKIAEKPIGVCVVASNKETILDSEEIDSFKKKQHLYNYLIRFLLERLTQACALKANGEPAKLHVTFSRRSGTDYQEMRKYFEFMRDGKEKLKPIRSIDWSVFDPADIRVENHAVRAGLQIADVVTSATFCALEPDKYGNVEPRYALSLKPRYLHVKRTISNHGLTLIPPPWKSPLNDDQKRFISNMQKR
;
A
#
# COMPACT_ATOMS: atom_id res chain seq x y z
N MET A 1 20.37 -16.25 -63.59
CA MET A 1 18.93 -16.05 -63.84
C MET A 1 18.19 -17.26 -63.31
N GLY A 2 17.14 -17.10 -62.50
CA GLY A 2 16.31 -18.21 -62.03
C GLY A 2 16.00 -18.14 -60.53
N ARG A 3 14.76 -17.79 -60.23
CA ARG A 3 14.15 -17.61 -58.90
C ARG A 3 13.51 -18.90 -58.38
N CYS A 4 13.24 -18.90 -57.06
CA CYS A 4 12.12 -19.53 -56.33
C CYS A 4 12.07 -21.06 -56.20
N PHE A 5 12.06 -21.54 -54.95
CA PHE A 5 10.85 -22.07 -54.27
C PHE A 5 11.20 -22.41 -52.81
N VAL A 6 10.49 -21.81 -51.84
CA VAL A 6 10.48 -22.24 -50.44
C VAL A 6 9.01 -22.49 -50.09
N PRO A 7 8.63 -23.67 -49.57
CA PRO A 7 7.25 -23.93 -49.20
C PRO A 7 6.93 -23.34 -47.83
N GLU A 8 5.81 -22.63 -47.81
CA GLU A 8 5.15 -21.99 -46.69
C GLU A 8 4.24 -23.03 -46.01
N THR A 9 4.49 -23.33 -44.73
CA THR A 9 3.52 -24.07 -43.89
C THR A 9 3.47 -23.43 -42.50
N ALA A 10 2.47 -22.58 -42.30
CA ALA A 10 2.02 -22.14 -40.99
C ALA A 10 1.13 -23.23 -40.34
N PRO A 11 1.13 -23.32 -39.00
CA PRO A 11 -0.08 -23.70 -38.30
C PRO A 11 -0.48 -22.68 -37.22
N ASN A 12 -1.72 -22.20 -37.38
CA ASN A 12 -2.73 -21.99 -36.35
C ASN A 12 -2.29 -21.33 -35.03
N ALA A 13 -2.30 -19.99 -35.03
CA ALA A 13 -2.49 -19.21 -33.82
C ALA A 13 -3.96 -19.30 -33.39
N SER A 14 -4.25 -20.15 -32.41
CA SER A 14 -5.53 -20.13 -31.69
C SER A 14 -5.67 -18.78 -30.97
N ALA A 15 -6.70 -18.02 -31.33
CA ALA A 15 -7.09 -16.79 -30.67
C ALA A 15 -7.38 -17.05 -29.19
N ALA A 16 -6.45 -16.63 -28.31
CA ALA A 16 -6.71 -16.51 -26.89
C ALA A 16 -7.71 -15.36 -26.68
N ALA A 17 -8.86 -15.69 -26.11
CA ALA A 17 -9.85 -14.71 -25.68
C ALA A 17 -9.24 -13.70 -24.70
N PRO A 18 -9.66 -12.42 -24.71
CA PRO A 18 -9.16 -11.43 -23.78
C PRO A 18 -9.49 -11.83 -22.35
N VAL A 19 -8.45 -12.07 -21.55
CA VAL A 19 -8.55 -12.22 -20.09
C VAL A 19 -9.12 -10.91 -19.56
N ARG A 20 -10.33 -10.97 -18.99
CA ARG A 20 -10.97 -9.84 -18.32
C ARG A 20 -10.10 -9.36 -17.16
N ASP A 21 -9.86 -8.05 -17.11
CA ASP A 21 -9.02 -7.33 -16.15
C ASP A 21 -9.31 -7.67 -14.67
N ALA A 22 -8.53 -8.58 -14.10
CA ALA A 22 -8.34 -8.71 -12.65
C ALA A 22 -7.08 -7.91 -12.23
N ALA A 23 -7.07 -6.60 -12.51
CA ALA A 23 -6.17 -5.68 -11.82
C ALA A 23 -6.44 -5.73 -10.31
N TRP A 24 -5.65 -5.04 -9.48
CA TRP A 24 -6.23 -4.44 -8.28
C TRP A 24 -7.44 -3.61 -8.75
N GLY A 25 -8.61 -4.26 -8.76
CA GLY A 25 -9.72 -3.86 -9.62
C GLY A 25 -10.07 -2.42 -9.32
N ASN A 26 -10.10 -1.60 -10.37
CA ASN A 26 -10.42 -0.19 -10.29
C ASN A 26 -11.82 -0.05 -9.68
N PRO A 27 -11.98 0.45 -8.43
CA PRO A 27 -13.32 0.60 -7.85
C PRO A 27 -14.10 1.77 -8.49
N TRP A 28 -13.48 2.51 -9.42
CA TRP A 28 -14.06 3.69 -10.05
C TRP A 28 -14.40 3.43 -11.53
N THR A 29 -15.53 2.77 -11.79
CA THR A 29 -16.23 2.78 -13.09
C THR A 29 -17.74 2.99 -12.99
N SER A 30 -18.27 3.55 -11.89
CA SER A 30 -19.68 3.93 -11.80
C SER A 30 -19.87 5.44 -11.59
N ALA A 31 -20.36 6.08 -12.67
CA ALA A 31 -21.27 7.23 -12.72
C ALA A 31 -21.07 8.42 -11.75
N SER A 32 -20.48 9.50 -12.26
CA SER A 32 -21.16 10.79 -12.49
C SER A 32 -20.18 11.77 -13.12
N GLY A 33 -20.64 12.49 -14.15
CA GLY A 33 -19.82 13.44 -14.88
C GLY A 33 -19.67 14.73 -14.09
N GLU A 34 -18.44 15.02 -13.63
CA GLU A 34 -18.02 16.36 -13.26
C GLU A 34 -16.60 16.62 -13.78
N ASN A 35 -16.43 17.84 -14.30
CA ASN A 35 -15.31 18.35 -15.05
C ASN A 35 -14.05 18.56 -14.16
N PRO A 36 -12.86 18.01 -14.47
CA PRO A 36 -11.69 18.19 -13.63
C PRO A 36 -10.87 19.41 -14.07
N GLN A 37 -11.30 20.59 -13.62
CA GLN A 37 -10.47 21.78 -13.56
C GLN A 37 -10.50 22.34 -12.14
N ALA A 38 -9.66 21.80 -11.24
CA ALA A 38 -9.10 22.48 -10.07
C ALA A 38 -8.46 21.46 -9.12
N ASP A 39 -7.17 21.17 -9.30
CA ASP A 39 -6.30 20.82 -8.16
C ASP A 39 -4.83 21.16 -8.47
N GLN A 40 -4.58 22.41 -8.89
CA GLN A 40 -3.23 22.97 -9.11
C GLN A 40 -2.78 23.89 -7.97
N ARG A 41 -3.32 23.73 -6.75
CA ARG A 41 -2.83 24.46 -5.56
C ARG A 41 -2.11 23.52 -4.60
N SER A 42 -1.01 22.94 -5.08
CA SER A 42 0.05 22.36 -4.24
C SER A 42 1.20 23.37 -4.17
N SER A 43 0.99 24.46 -3.42
CA SER A 43 1.99 25.51 -3.17
C SER A 43 2.44 25.44 -1.71
N TYR A 44 3.76 25.53 -1.53
CA TYR A 44 4.54 25.62 -0.27
C TYR A 44 4.84 24.28 0.43
N CYS A 45 5.95 23.65 0.02
CA CYS A 45 6.76 22.85 0.93
C CYS A 45 7.42 23.84 1.90
N LEU A 46 6.82 24.00 3.08
CA LEU A 46 7.51 24.57 4.23
C LEU A 46 8.55 23.54 4.71
N SER A 47 9.68 24.01 5.25
CA SER A 47 10.84 23.21 5.65
C SER A 47 10.49 22.13 6.69
N ASP A 48 10.37 20.87 6.24
CA ASP A 48 9.88 19.73 7.03
C ASP A 48 10.90 19.19 8.08
N ALA A 49 12.14 19.68 8.18
CA ALA A 49 13.09 19.14 9.18
C ALA A 49 13.05 19.77 10.57
N ASP A 50 12.17 20.75 10.83
CA ASP A 50 11.95 21.23 12.20
C ASP A 50 11.30 20.18 13.12
N ILE A 51 10.81 19.08 12.53
CA ILE A 51 10.27 17.89 13.20
C ILE A 51 11.37 17.12 13.99
N ILE A 52 12.66 17.32 13.69
CA ILE A 52 13.76 16.43 14.12
C ILE A 52 14.69 17.00 15.24
N ARG A 53 14.38 18.14 15.86
CA ARG A 53 15.25 18.70 16.94
C ARG A 53 15.05 18.03 18.31
N ARG A 54 16.18 17.57 18.88
CA ARG A 54 16.38 16.83 20.15
C ARG A 54 15.85 17.55 21.40
N HIS A 55 15.35 16.75 22.34
CA HIS A 55 15.30 17.09 23.77
C HIS A 55 16.65 16.85 24.44
N SER A 56 17.20 17.90 25.06
CA SER A 56 18.11 17.80 26.20
C SER A 56 17.71 18.86 27.23
N GLY A 57 17.04 18.39 28.29
CA GLY A 57 16.98 18.97 29.64
C GLY A 57 16.56 20.43 29.84
N ARG A 58 15.38 20.66 30.46
CA ARG A 58 15.28 21.22 31.83
C ARG A 58 13.82 21.41 32.30
N ALA A 59 13.63 21.00 33.55
CA ALA A 59 12.78 21.51 34.63
C ALA A 59 11.33 21.96 34.33
N GLN A 60 10.41 21.19 34.92
CA GLN A 60 9.00 21.49 35.13
C GLN A 60 8.77 22.69 36.05
N VAL A 61 7.81 23.54 35.70
CA VAL A 61 7.04 24.37 36.64
C VAL A 61 5.57 24.27 36.23
N ALA A 62 4.73 23.69 37.11
CA ALA A 62 3.26 23.72 37.03
C ALA A 62 2.75 25.11 37.45
N PRO A 63 1.55 25.62 37.06
CA PRO A 63 0.22 25.09 37.46
C PRO A 63 -0.93 25.52 36.48
N PRO A 64 -2.22 25.70 36.87
CA PRO A 64 -3.14 24.85 37.64
C PRO A 64 -4.42 24.45 36.87
N PHE A 65 -5.17 23.54 37.51
CA PHE A 65 -6.54 23.10 37.28
C PHE A 65 -7.58 24.20 37.00
N TYR A 66 -8.53 23.91 36.09
CA TYR A 66 -9.89 24.44 36.15
C TYR A 66 -10.93 23.33 35.99
N LEU A 67 -11.73 23.14 37.03
CA LEU A 67 -12.99 22.41 37.04
C LEU A 67 -14.04 23.17 36.23
N PHE A 68 -14.79 22.47 35.37
CA PHE A 68 -16.08 22.97 34.87
C PHE A 68 -17.24 22.13 35.39
N SER A 69 -18.19 22.86 35.96
CA SER A 69 -19.37 22.45 36.71
C SER A 69 -20.54 22.09 35.78
N VAL A 70 -21.24 21.03 36.15
CA VAL A 70 -22.48 20.54 35.54
C VAL A 70 -23.63 21.46 35.96
N ARG A 71 -24.34 22.06 34.99
CA ARG A 71 -25.65 22.68 35.24
C ARG A 71 -26.77 21.78 34.73
N GLN A 72 -27.63 21.38 35.66
CA GLN A 72 -28.94 20.77 35.42
C GLN A 72 -30.04 21.84 35.32
N CYS A 73 -31.19 21.37 34.81
CA CYS A 73 -32.59 21.86 34.89
C CYS A 73 -33.13 22.73 33.73
N PRO A 74 -34.46 22.73 33.46
CA PRO A 74 -35.55 21.93 34.06
C PRO A 74 -36.54 21.26 33.08
N ARG A 75 -37.36 20.38 33.68
CA ARG A 75 -38.58 19.75 33.16
C ARG A 75 -39.56 20.76 32.54
N ALA A 76 -40.17 20.38 31.42
CA ALA A 76 -41.49 20.84 31.01
C ALA A 76 -42.33 19.65 30.54
N ALA A 77 -43.53 19.55 31.11
CA ALA A 77 -44.51 18.51 30.84
C ALA A 77 -45.34 18.85 29.60
N LEU A 78 -45.71 17.86 28.79
CA LEU A 78 -46.88 17.93 27.94
C LEU A 78 -47.48 16.54 27.71
N ARG A 79 -48.76 16.43 28.09
CA ARG A 79 -49.66 15.30 27.87
C ARG A 79 -50.08 15.26 26.40
N THR A 80 -50.24 14.07 25.82
CA THR A 80 -51.47 13.50 25.21
C THR A 80 -51.13 12.45 24.15
N GLY A 81 -51.95 11.39 24.06
CA GLY A 81 -52.00 10.50 22.90
C GLY A 81 -51.65 9.02 23.17
N MET A 82 -52.59 8.26 23.74
CA MET A 82 -52.54 6.79 23.77
C MET A 82 -52.65 6.21 22.35
N VAL A 83 -51.62 5.50 21.90
CA VAL A 83 -51.70 4.52 20.80
C VAL A 83 -51.30 3.16 21.35
N LYS A 84 -52.16 2.15 21.15
CA LYS A 84 -51.97 0.76 21.63
C LYS A 84 -50.64 0.18 21.10
N PRO A 85 -49.82 -0.51 21.92
CA PRO A 85 -48.61 -1.15 21.44
C PRO A 85 -48.97 -2.41 20.64
N ARG A 86 -48.63 -2.44 19.34
CA ARG A 86 -48.47 -3.70 18.62
C ARG A 86 -47.28 -4.43 19.23
N ARG A 87 -47.48 -5.69 19.65
CA ARG A 87 -46.43 -6.56 20.19
C ARG A 87 -45.31 -6.72 19.15
N ILE A 88 -44.24 -5.95 19.28
CA ILE A 88 -42.96 -6.25 18.65
C ILE A 88 -42.34 -7.34 19.52
N VAL A 89 -42.48 -8.60 19.10
CA VAL A 89 -41.73 -9.70 19.70
C VAL A 89 -40.27 -9.47 19.33
N CYS A 90 -39.43 -9.21 20.35
CA CYS A 90 -38.02 -8.93 20.16
C CYS A 90 -37.34 -10.17 19.53
N ALA A 91 -36.61 -10.00 18.43
CA ALA A 91 -35.93 -11.08 17.73
C ALA A 91 -34.99 -11.89 18.64
N ALA A 92 -34.42 -11.25 19.68
CA ALA A 92 -33.62 -11.89 20.72
C ALA A 92 -34.40 -12.97 21.50
N SER A 93 -35.70 -12.76 21.74
CA SER A 93 -36.55 -13.71 22.47
C SER A 93 -36.85 -14.96 21.64
N LEU A 94 -36.97 -14.82 20.31
CA LEU A 94 -37.16 -15.95 19.39
C LEU A 94 -35.87 -16.75 19.21
N LEU A 95 -34.70 -16.09 19.14
CA LEU A 95 -33.41 -16.78 19.13
C LEU A 95 -33.14 -17.54 20.43
N HIS A 96 -33.44 -16.93 21.58
CA HIS A 96 -33.28 -17.60 22.87
C HIS A 96 -34.19 -18.83 22.98
N ALA A 97 -35.44 -18.73 22.54
CA ALA A 97 -36.36 -19.87 22.50
C ALA A 97 -35.88 -20.99 21.55
N TYR A 98 -35.33 -20.64 20.38
CA TYR A 98 -34.81 -21.60 19.40
C TYR A 98 -33.58 -22.35 19.92
N PHE A 99 -32.59 -21.65 20.48
CA PHE A 99 -31.40 -22.28 21.04
C PHE A 99 -31.71 -23.13 22.28
N THR A 100 -32.65 -22.69 23.12
CA THR A 100 -33.12 -23.45 24.28
C THR A 100 -33.89 -24.71 23.86
N ALA A 101 -34.73 -24.64 22.82
CA ALA A 101 -35.43 -25.81 22.28
C ALA A 101 -34.46 -26.84 21.66
N ARG A 102 -33.41 -26.38 20.95
CA ARG A 102 -32.38 -27.24 20.36
C ARG A 102 -31.49 -27.91 21.40
N ARG A 103 -31.16 -27.20 22.49
CA ARG A 103 -30.34 -27.73 23.59
C ARG A 103 -31.07 -28.79 24.42
N ASN A 104 -32.41 -28.73 24.44
CA ASN A 104 -33.27 -29.65 25.19
C ASN A 104 -33.83 -30.81 24.35
N GLY A 105 -33.34 -31.04 23.13
CA GLY A 105 -33.68 -32.24 22.35
C GLY A 105 -35.14 -32.31 21.83
N PHE A 106 -35.85 -31.19 21.75
CA PHE A 106 -37.22 -31.19 21.24
C PHE A 106 -37.28 -31.46 19.73
N ALA A 107 -38.07 -32.46 19.35
CA ALA A 107 -38.30 -32.85 17.96
C ALA A 107 -39.04 -31.74 17.17
N PHE A 108 -38.64 -31.60 15.91
CA PHE A 108 -39.14 -30.65 14.91
C PHE A 108 -40.65 -30.40 14.99
N VAL A 109 -41.04 -29.17 15.32
CA VAL A 109 -42.40 -28.68 15.06
C VAL A 109 -42.56 -28.56 13.55
N ARG A 110 -43.45 -29.37 12.96
CA ARG A 110 -43.83 -29.28 11.54
C ARG A 110 -44.62 -27.97 11.33
N ILE A 111 -43.97 -26.96 10.76
CA ILE A 111 -44.62 -25.68 10.41
C ILE A 111 -45.34 -25.87 9.08
N ASN A 112 -46.65 -26.14 9.11
CA ASN A 112 -47.50 -26.35 7.93
C ASN A 112 -47.90 -25.05 7.19
N SER A 113 -47.09 -23.98 7.26
CA SER A 113 -47.39 -22.73 6.54
C SER A 113 -46.17 -22.23 5.77
N ILE A 114 -46.26 -22.33 4.44
CA ILE A 114 -45.23 -21.93 3.47
C ILE A 114 -44.85 -20.44 3.61
N SER A 115 -45.73 -19.61 4.19
CA SER A 115 -45.46 -18.18 4.43
C SER A 115 -44.45 -17.90 5.56
N CYS A 116 -44.22 -18.85 6.47
CA CYS A 116 -43.28 -18.68 7.59
C CYS A 116 -41.85 -19.14 7.26
N ALA A 117 -41.69 -20.15 6.40
CA ALA A 117 -40.39 -20.69 6.01
C ALA A 117 -39.55 -19.69 5.22
N VAL A 118 -40.17 -18.86 4.37
CA VAL A 118 -39.48 -17.83 3.57
C VAL A 118 -38.88 -16.73 4.46
N LYS A 119 -39.52 -16.38 5.58
CA LYS A 119 -39.01 -15.37 6.53
C LYS A 119 -37.85 -15.88 7.38
N PHE A 120 -37.69 -17.19 7.54
CA PHE A 120 -36.66 -17.79 8.39
C PHE A 120 -35.30 -17.89 7.68
N VAL A 121 -35.31 -18.15 6.37
CA VAL A 121 -34.09 -18.11 5.53
C VAL A 121 -33.55 -16.69 5.46
N ASP A 122 -34.44 -15.70 5.34
CA ASP A 122 -34.09 -14.28 5.28
C ASP A 122 -33.46 -13.78 6.59
N LEU A 123 -33.98 -14.20 7.75
CA LEU A 123 -33.41 -13.85 9.06
C LEU A 123 -32.05 -14.50 9.31
N THR A 124 -31.84 -15.73 8.86
CA THR A 124 -30.55 -16.42 9.01
C THR A 124 -29.48 -15.81 8.12
N LEU A 125 -29.84 -15.41 6.90
CA LEU A 125 -28.97 -14.67 5.98
C LEU A 125 -28.67 -13.26 6.53
N LEU A 126 -29.65 -12.58 7.11
CA LEU A 126 -29.48 -11.27 7.76
C LEU A 126 -28.55 -11.37 8.97
N ILE A 127 -28.71 -12.38 9.82
CA ILE A 127 -27.84 -12.61 10.99
C ILE A 127 -26.43 -13.00 10.55
N PHE A 128 -26.28 -13.84 9.53
CA PHE A 128 -24.96 -14.20 9.00
C PHE A 128 -24.25 -13.00 8.37
N THR A 129 -24.98 -12.15 7.65
CA THR A 129 -24.47 -10.89 7.09
C THR A 129 -24.07 -9.93 8.20
N LEU A 130 -24.93 -9.69 9.20
CA LEU A 130 -24.64 -8.81 10.34
C LEU A 130 -23.49 -9.33 11.22
N LEU A 131 -23.29 -10.65 11.33
CA LEU A 131 -22.19 -11.24 12.10
C LEU A 131 -20.86 -11.30 11.32
N HIS A 132 -20.88 -11.27 9.99
CA HIS A 132 -19.68 -11.24 9.15
C HIS A 132 -19.28 -9.83 8.68
N SER A 133 -20.09 -8.81 8.97
CA SER A 133 -19.83 -7.41 8.57
C SER A 133 -18.67 -6.75 9.34
N ASP A 134 -18.22 -7.31 10.46
CA ASP A 134 -17.29 -6.62 11.36
C ASP A 134 -15.82 -7.08 11.24
N MET A 135 -15.51 -8.07 10.41
CA MET A 135 -14.11 -8.51 10.25
C MET A 135 -13.38 -7.57 9.28
N PRO A 136 -12.33 -6.86 9.74
CA PRO A 136 -11.63 -5.92 8.88
C PRO A 136 -10.98 -6.67 7.71
N GLN A 137 -11.07 -6.09 6.52
CA GLN A 137 -10.37 -6.58 5.34
C GLN A 137 -8.86 -6.51 5.60
N LYS A 138 -8.18 -7.65 5.46
CA LYS A 138 -6.75 -7.76 5.75
C LYS A 138 -5.93 -7.56 4.49
N TYR A 139 -4.89 -6.76 4.65
CA TYR A 139 -3.90 -6.45 3.63
C TYR A 139 -2.50 -6.69 4.17
N PHE A 140 -1.60 -7.15 3.30
CA PHE A 140 -0.20 -7.40 3.60
C PHE A 140 0.65 -6.53 2.70
N ALA A 141 1.55 -5.75 3.29
CA ALA A 141 2.57 -4.99 2.59
C ALA A 141 3.96 -5.57 2.87
N TYR A 142 4.74 -5.73 1.81
CA TYR A 142 6.13 -6.13 1.83
C TYR A 142 6.99 -4.97 1.36
N VAL A 143 7.96 -4.57 2.19
CA VAL A 143 8.76 -3.37 1.95
C VAL A 143 10.23 -3.73 1.79
N ASP A 144 10.84 -3.21 0.73
CA ASP A 144 12.27 -3.32 0.46
C ASP A 144 12.83 -1.99 -0.06
N GLU A 145 14.15 -1.88 -0.14
CA GLU A 145 14.85 -0.68 -0.58
C GLU A 145 15.80 -0.91 -1.76
N ALA A 146 16.05 0.14 -2.52
CA ALA A 146 17.12 0.18 -3.51
C ALA A 146 17.88 1.52 -3.45
N GLY A 147 19.21 1.41 -3.57
CA GLY A 147 20.13 2.52 -3.30
C GLY A 147 20.63 2.52 -1.86
N ASP A 148 21.50 3.47 -1.53
CA ASP A 148 22.00 3.66 -0.18
C ASP A 148 21.50 4.98 0.42
N GLU A 149 21.48 5.05 1.75
CA GLU A 149 21.01 6.22 2.49
C GLU A 149 22.09 7.30 2.68
N GLY A 150 23.34 7.02 2.31
CA GLY A 150 24.46 7.90 2.59
C GLY A 150 24.47 9.18 1.75
N PHE A 151 25.14 10.21 2.28
CA PHE A 151 25.36 11.52 1.64
C PHE A 151 26.85 11.83 1.43
N GLY A 152 27.69 10.81 1.29
CA GLY A 152 29.08 10.93 0.90
C GLY A 152 29.21 11.36 -0.57
N LYS A 153 30.24 10.87 -1.26
CA LYS A 153 30.42 11.15 -2.68
C LYS A 153 29.30 10.47 -3.48
N LEU A 154 28.30 11.24 -3.90
CA LEU A 154 27.26 10.75 -4.80
C LEU A 154 27.88 10.37 -6.14
N ARG A 155 27.38 9.27 -6.72
CA ARG A 155 27.88 8.67 -7.94
C ARG A 155 27.60 9.58 -9.12
N GLN A 156 28.66 9.91 -9.85
CA GLN A 156 28.61 10.57 -11.14
C GLN A 156 29.00 9.58 -12.24
N PRO A 157 28.60 9.80 -13.51
CA PRO A 157 29.08 8.99 -14.64
C PRO A 157 30.61 8.86 -14.63
N GLY A 158 31.10 7.64 -14.81
CA GLY A 158 32.54 7.32 -14.78
C GLY A 158 33.15 7.23 -13.37
N THR A 159 32.39 7.43 -12.29
CA THR A 159 32.92 7.42 -10.92
C THR A 159 32.26 6.36 -10.04
N THR A 160 32.99 5.91 -9.01
CA THR A 160 32.41 5.14 -7.90
C THR A 160 31.84 6.11 -6.86
N GLY A 161 30.69 5.78 -6.29
CA GLY A 161 30.05 6.61 -5.28
C GLY A 161 28.75 5.99 -4.77
N GLN A 162 28.13 6.69 -3.84
CA GLN A 162 26.81 6.38 -3.31
C GLN A 162 25.73 6.72 -4.33
N SER A 163 24.61 6.01 -4.33
CA SER A 163 23.51 6.24 -5.27
C SER A 163 23.02 7.68 -5.18
N ARG A 164 22.55 8.25 -6.28
CA ARG A 164 21.89 9.58 -6.28
C ARG A 164 20.46 9.47 -5.75
N TRP A 165 19.83 8.33 -5.96
CA TRP A 165 18.49 8.02 -5.48
C TRP A 165 18.48 7.06 -4.30
N LEU A 166 17.50 7.22 -3.41
CA LEU A 166 17.07 6.20 -2.46
C LEU A 166 15.60 5.89 -2.74
N CYS A 167 15.30 4.64 -3.06
CA CYS A 167 13.93 4.18 -3.34
C CYS A 167 13.47 3.23 -2.24
N LEU A 168 12.28 3.47 -1.68
CA LEU A 168 11.56 2.55 -0.81
C LEU A 168 10.29 2.09 -1.52
N GLY A 169 10.17 0.79 -1.73
CA GLY A 169 9.03 0.22 -2.44
C GLY A 169 8.24 -0.73 -1.56
N GLY A 170 6.94 -0.72 -1.78
CA GLY A 170 5.95 -1.56 -1.12
C GLY A 170 5.14 -2.35 -2.14
N VAL A 171 5.04 -3.65 -1.92
CA VAL A 171 4.08 -4.53 -2.61
C VAL A 171 2.93 -4.82 -1.66
N ILE A 172 1.71 -4.50 -2.07
CA ILE A 172 0.51 -4.77 -1.29
C ILE A 172 -0.31 -5.90 -1.92
N ALA A 173 -0.77 -6.84 -1.09
CA ALA A 173 -1.67 -7.92 -1.44
C ALA A 173 -2.86 -7.95 -0.46
N ALA A 174 -4.06 -8.28 -0.96
CA ALA A 174 -5.17 -8.66 -0.08
C ALA A 174 -4.90 -10.06 0.50
N ASP A 175 -5.53 -10.40 1.63
CA ASP A 175 -5.38 -11.71 2.31
C ASP A 175 -5.56 -12.91 1.36
N ILE A 176 -6.59 -12.86 0.52
CA ILE A 176 -6.87 -13.89 -0.50
C ILE A 176 -5.74 -14.07 -1.53
N HIS A 177 -4.87 -13.08 -1.69
CA HIS A 177 -3.77 -13.08 -2.65
C HIS A 177 -2.42 -13.35 -2.00
N ASP A 178 -2.25 -13.01 -0.72
CA ASP A 178 -1.01 -13.21 0.04
C ASP A 178 -0.57 -14.68 0.05
N VAL A 179 -1.53 -15.59 0.24
CA VAL A 179 -1.31 -17.05 0.23
C VAL A 179 -0.70 -17.56 -1.08
N HIS A 180 -0.89 -16.85 -2.20
CA HIS A 180 -0.41 -17.26 -3.52
C HIS A 180 0.97 -16.69 -3.88
N ILE A 181 1.47 -15.70 -3.15
CA ILE A 181 2.76 -15.05 -3.43
C ILE A 181 3.93 -16.05 -3.56
N PRO A 182 4.08 -17.07 -2.69
CA PRO A 182 5.13 -18.09 -2.86
C PRO A 182 5.04 -18.82 -4.20
N SER A 183 3.82 -19.20 -4.61
CA SER A 183 3.61 -19.90 -5.89
C SER A 183 3.95 -19.02 -7.10
N TRP A 184 3.69 -17.70 -7.02
CA TRP A 184 4.06 -16.78 -8.09
C TRP A 184 5.58 -16.59 -8.20
N ARG A 185 6.29 -16.57 -7.07
CA ARG A 185 7.76 -16.59 -7.07
C ARG A 185 8.27 -17.86 -7.74
N ASP A 186 7.73 -19.01 -7.38
CA ASP A 186 8.17 -20.31 -7.92
C ASP A 186 7.89 -20.44 -9.41
N GLU A 187 6.73 -19.95 -9.87
CA GLU A 187 6.39 -19.81 -11.29
C GLU A 187 7.46 -19.00 -12.04
N ILE A 188 7.88 -17.84 -11.51
CA ILE A 188 8.91 -17.01 -12.13
C ILE A 188 10.26 -17.72 -12.17
N LEU A 189 10.67 -18.35 -11.05
CA LEU A 189 11.94 -19.09 -10.97
C LEU A 189 11.97 -20.26 -11.96
N SER A 190 10.84 -20.91 -12.21
CA SER A 190 10.75 -22.03 -13.17
C SER A 190 11.10 -21.63 -14.61
N LEU A 191 11.05 -20.34 -14.96
CA LEU A 191 11.44 -19.82 -16.28
C LEU A 191 12.96 -19.82 -16.48
N PHE A 192 13.74 -20.00 -15.43
CA PHE A 192 15.21 -19.91 -15.47
C PHE A 192 15.83 -21.31 -15.37
N ALA A 193 15.72 -22.08 -16.46
CA ALA A 193 16.17 -23.47 -16.56
C ALA A 193 17.64 -23.72 -16.13
N GLU A 194 18.50 -22.71 -16.25
CA GLU A 194 19.93 -22.79 -15.93
C GLU A 194 20.24 -22.64 -14.43
N LYS A 195 19.26 -22.30 -13.59
CA LYS A 195 19.47 -21.98 -12.17
C LYS A 195 18.76 -22.97 -11.23
N LYS A 196 19.00 -24.27 -11.44
CA LYS A 196 18.37 -25.38 -10.70
C LYS A 196 18.48 -25.31 -9.16
N ASN A 197 19.38 -24.48 -8.62
CA ASN A 197 19.59 -24.32 -7.17
C ASN A 197 19.16 -22.95 -6.63
N GLN A 198 18.57 -22.06 -7.45
CA GLN A 198 18.13 -20.74 -6.98
C GLN A 198 16.72 -20.85 -6.38
N SER A 199 16.63 -20.78 -5.05
CA SER A 199 15.35 -20.82 -4.30
C SER A 199 14.73 -19.44 -4.04
N GLU A 200 15.43 -18.36 -4.41
CA GLU A 200 15.00 -16.99 -4.14
C GLU A 200 15.20 -16.08 -5.35
N ILE A 201 14.31 -15.11 -5.52
CA ILE A 201 14.48 -14.02 -6.48
C ILE A 201 15.24 -12.89 -5.77
N HIS A 202 16.41 -12.55 -6.31
CA HIS A 202 17.12 -11.33 -5.95
C HIS A 202 17.45 -10.59 -7.24
N PHE A 203 16.88 -9.39 -7.41
CA PHE A 203 16.87 -8.66 -8.67
C PHE A 203 18.28 -8.39 -9.22
N ARG A 204 19.24 -8.11 -8.33
CA ARG A 204 20.63 -7.87 -8.70
C ARG A 204 21.29 -9.09 -9.37
N ASN A 205 20.86 -10.30 -9.02
CA ASN A 205 21.41 -11.58 -9.51
C ASN A 205 20.76 -12.03 -10.84
N LEU A 206 19.76 -11.30 -11.33
CA LEU A 206 19.12 -11.55 -12.62
C LEU A 206 19.84 -10.77 -13.72
N ASN A 207 19.99 -11.38 -14.90
CA ASN A 207 20.44 -10.68 -16.11
C ASN A 207 19.31 -9.80 -16.71
N HIS A 208 19.61 -9.02 -17.75
CA HIS A 208 18.64 -8.09 -18.34
C HIS A 208 17.34 -8.78 -18.79
N ALA A 209 17.43 -9.88 -19.54
CA ALA A 209 16.27 -10.61 -20.04
C ALA A 209 15.45 -11.22 -18.89
N GLN A 210 16.13 -11.80 -17.90
CA GLN A 210 15.49 -12.35 -16.70
C GLN A 210 14.75 -11.27 -15.90
N ARG A 211 15.35 -10.08 -15.71
CA ARG A 211 14.69 -8.94 -15.03
C ARG A 211 13.42 -8.52 -15.76
N LEU A 212 13.47 -8.42 -17.09
CA LEU A 212 12.32 -8.03 -17.90
C LEU A 212 11.18 -9.05 -17.79
N VAL A 213 11.47 -10.34 -17.98
CA VAL A 213 10.46 -11.41 -17.87
C VAL A 213 9.89 -11.51 -16.44
N THR A 214 10.73 -11.35 -15.42
CA THR A 214 10.28 -11.29 -14.01
C THR A 214 9.26 -10.17 -13.81
N CYS A 215 9.57 -8.95 -14.29
CA CYS A 215 8.67 -7.80 -14.17
C CYS A 215 7.35 -8.03 -14.93
N GLN A 216 7.41 -8.61 -16.13
CA GLN A 216 6.22 -8.96 -16.92
C GLN A 216 5.32 -9.96 -16.19
N LYS A 217 5.90 -11.01 -15.61
CA LYS A 217 5.16 -12.02 -14.85
C LYS A 217 4.53 -11.46 -13.59
N ILE A 218 5.24 -10.59 -12.87
CA ILE A 218 4.69 -9.88 -11.71
C ILE A 218 3.54 -8.96 -12.12
N ALA A 219 3.62 -8.32 -13.29
CA ALA A 219 2.57 -7.44 -13.79
C ALA A 219 1.22 -8.13 -14.07
N GLU A 220 1.23 -9.47 -14.20
CA GLU A 220 0.02 -10.29 -14.36
C GLU A 220 -0.68 -10.56 -13.01
N LYS A 221 -0.01 -10.38 -11.87
CA LYS A 221 -0.52 -10.82 -10.56
C LYS A 221 -1.40 -9.75 -9.89
N PRO A 222 -2.40 -10.10 -9.07
CA PRO A 222 -3.28 -9.14 -8.39
C PRO A 222 -2.60 -8.51 -7.16
N ILE A 223 -1.51 -7.77 -7.39
CA ILE A 223 -0.77 -6.99 -6.38
C ILE A 223 -0.77 -5.49 -6.71
N GLY A 224 -0.63 -4.65 -5.69
CA GLY A 224 -0.45 -3.21 -5.82
C GLY A 224 1.01 -2.85 -5.57
N VAL A 225 1.53 -1.88 -6.32
CA VAL A 225 2.92 -1.41 -6.21
C VAL A 225 2.94 0.07 -5.84
N CYS A 226 3.70 0.40 -4.80
CA CYS A 226 3.99 1.77 -4.43
C CYS A 226 5.50 1.95 -4.30
N VAL A 227 6.06 3.00 -4.88
CA VAL A 227 7.47 3.36 -4.70
C VAL A 227 7.58 4.85 -4.39
N VAL A 228 8.30 5.15 -3.31
CA VAL A 228 8.72 6.50 -2.95
C VAL A 228 10.22 6.60 -3.20
N ALA A 229 10.64 7.59 -3.99
CA ALA A 229 12.03 7.78 -4.37
C ALA A 229 12.49 9.18 -4.04
N SER A 230 13.60 9.30 -3.30
CA SER A 230 14.21 10.57 -2.99
C SER A 230 15.45 10.83 -3.84
N ASN A 231 15.51 11.99 -4.48
CA ASN A 231 16.74 12.46 -5.13
C ASN A 231 17.61 13.13 -4.06
N LYS A 232 18.71 12.49 -3.68
CA LYS A 232 19.60 13.00 -2.63
C LYS A 232 20.37 14.24 -3.06
N GLU A 233 20.52 14.50 -4.37
CA GLU A 233 21.21 15.71 -4.86
C GLU A 233 20.54 16.99 -4.38
N THR A 234 19.20 16.98 -4.28
CA THR A 234 18.46 18.16 -3.83
C THR A 234 18.52 18.37 -2.32
N ILE A 235 19.09 17.42 -1.57
CA ILE A 235 19.21 17.48 -0.11
C ILE A 235 20.61 17.96 0.29
N LEU A 236 21.64 17.77 -0.55
CA LEU A 236 23.03 18.09 -0.22
C LEU A 236 23.24 19.52 0.27
N ASP A 237 22.56 20.48 -0.36
CA ASP A 237 22.67 21.91 -0.07
C ASP A 237 21.47 22.44 0.76
N SER A 238 20.64 21.54 1.31
CA SER A 238 19.49 21.91 2.13
C SER A 238 19.91 22.22 3.57
N GLU A 239 19.18 23.10 4.26
CA GLU A 239 19.40 23.40 5.69
C GLU A 239 19.19 22.16 6.56
N GLU A 240 18.45 21.19 6.02
CA GLU A 240 18.01 19.97 6.66
C GLU A 240 19.01 18.80 6.54
N ILE A 241 20.10 18.96 5.78
CA ILE A 241 21.07 17.90 5.49
C ILE A 241 21.61 17.20 6.75
N ASP A 242 21.88 17.95 7.81
CA ASP A 242 22.40 17.41 9.07
C ASP A 242 21.38 16.54 9.81
N SER A 243 20.08 16.79 9.61
CA SER A 243 19.03 15.92 10.12
C SER A 243 18.95 14.64 9.31
N PHE A 244 19.08 14.69 7.99
CA PHE A 244 19.02 13.50 7.14
C PHE A 244 20.28 12.64 7.19
N LYS A 245 21.46 13.22 7.51
CA LYS A 245 22.69 12.45 7.78
C LYS A 245 22.61 11.59 9.04
N LYS A 246 21.69 11.90 9.97
CA LYS A 246 21.47 11.05 11.15
C LYS A 246 20.92 9.71 10.68
N LYS A 247 21.47 8.65 11.26
CA LYS A 247 21.12 7.24 10.96
C LYS A 247 19.60 7.04 10.93
N GLN A 248 19.07 6.51 9.81
CA GLN A 248 17.66 6.18 9.58
C GLN A 248 16.69 7.35 9.43
N HIS A 249 17.13 8.61 9.52
CA HIS A 249 16.19 9.73 9.43
C HIS A 249 15.59 9.86 8.03
N LEU A 250 16.42 9.79 6.97
CA LEU A 250 15.90 9.80 5.60
C LEU A 250 15.05 8.55 5.35
N TYR A 251 15.49 7.37 5.81
CA TYR A 251 14.71 6.15 5.67
C TYR A 251 13.32 6.25 6.29
N ASN A 252 13.22 6.64 7.57
CA ASN A 252 11.94 6.77 8.28
C ASN A 252 11.05 7.85 7.65
N TYR A 253 11.66 8.95 7.20
CA TYR A 253 10.96 10.00 6.47
C TYR A 253 10.32 9.44 5.19
N LEU A 254 11.04 8.66 4.39
CA LEU A 254 10.48 8.05 3.17
C LEU A 254 9.47 6.94 3.46
N ILE A 255 9.65 6.14 4.52
CA ILE A 255 8.65 5.13 4.93
C ILE A 255 7.34 5.80 5.34
N ARG A 256 7.37 6.96 6.01
CA ARG A 256 6.15 7.73 6.26
C ARG A 256 5.40 7.99 4.95
N PHE A 257 6.06 8.54 3.93
CA PHE A 257 5.42 8.77 2.63
C PHE A 257 4.92 7.46 2.01
N LEU A 258 5.64 6.35 2.15
CA LEU A 258 5.19 5.07 1.63
C LEU A 258 3.91 4.60 2.35
N LEU A 259 3.88 4.66 3.68
CA LEU A 259 2.72 4.25 4.49
C LEU A 259 1.50 5.12 4.23
N GLU A 260 1.65 6.45 4.08
CA GLU A 260 0.56 7.34 3.68
C GLU A 260 -0.14 6.91 2.38
N ARG A 261 0.61 6.29 1.45
CA ARG A 261 0.10 5.78 0.17
C ARG A 261 -0.54 4.41 0.35
N LEU A 262 0.14 3.51 1.04
CA LEU A 262 -0.33 2.15 1.28
C LEU A 262 -1.62 2.13 2.09
N THR A 263 -1.72 2.90 3.18
CA THR A 263 -2.94 2.94 4.00
C THR A 263 -4.11 3.59 3.26
N GLN A 264 -3.86 4.65 2.48
CA GLN A 264 -4.90 5.23 1.61
C GLN A 264 -5.41 4.19 0.60
N ALA A 265 -4.53 3.42 -0.02
CA ALA A 265 -4.93 2.41 -0.98
C ALA A 265 -5.75 1.28 -0.35
N CYS A 266 -5.40 0.85 0.87
CA CYS A 266 -6.21 -0.10 1.65
C CYS A 266 -7.61 0.45 1.93
N ALA A 267 -7.70 1.68 2.45
CA ALA A 267 -8.98 2.31 2.79
C ALA A 267 -9.88 2.46 1.56
N LEU A 268 -9.31 2.90 0.43
CA LEU A 268 -10.03 3.00 -0.84
C LEU A 268 -10.49 1.63 -1.35
N LYS A 269 -9.67 0.58 -1.18
CA LYS A 269 -10.01 -0.77 -1.64
C LYS A 269 -11.08 -1.42 -0.77
N ALA A 270 -11.06 -1.15 0.53
CA ALA A 270 -12.06 -1.63 1.47
C ALA A 270 -13.44 -0.96 1.28
N ASN A 271 -13.50 0.18 0.57
CA ASN A 271 -14.75 0.80 0.13
C ASN A 271 -15.72 1.10 1.28
N GLY A 272 -15.20 1.67 2.37
CA GLY A 272 -15.97 2.01 3.57
C GLY A 272 -16.01 0.92 4.63
N GLU A 273 -15.62 -0.31 4.30
CA GLU A 273 -15.42 -1.37 5.29
C GLU A 273 -14.14 -1.16 6.09
N PRO A 274 -14.06 -1.64 7.34
CA PRO A 274 -12.82 -1.61 8.12
C PRO A 274 -11.69 -2.33 7.39
N ALA A 275 -10.49 -1.75 7.39
CA ALA A 275 -9.30 -2.33 6.77
C ALA A 275 -8.17 -2.43 7.79
N LYS A 276 -7.34 -3.46 7.66
CA LYS A 276 -6.14 -3.63 8.48
C LYS A 276 -4.93 -3.98 7.62
N LEU A 277 -3.85 -3.24 7.78
CA LEU A 277 -2.59 -3.41 7.05
C LEU A 277 -1.51 -3.99 7.96
N HIS A 278 -0.96 -5.14 7.56
CA HIS A 278 0.23 -5.73 8.15
C HIS A 278 1.46 -5.42 7.29
N VAL A 279 2.50 -4.83 7.89
CA VAL A 279 3.70 -4.41 7.15
C VAL A 279 4.89 -5.27 7.55
N THR A 280 5.52 -5.91 6.57
CA THR A 280 6.74 -6.70 6.74
C THR A 280 7.88 -6.02 6.00
N PHE A 281 8.92 -5.62 6.73
CA PHE A 281 10.14 -5.05 6.18
C PHE A 281 11.18 -6.13 5.93
N SER A 282 11.92 -5.97 4.84
CA SER A 282 13.18 -6.67 4.61
C SER A 282 14.19 -6.27 5.68
N ARG A 283 14.89 -7.25 6.24
CA ARG A 283 15.91 -7.02 7.28
C ARG A 283 17.12 -6.32 6.68
N ARG A 284 17.36 -5.09 7.12
CA ARG A 284 18.53 -4.28 6.76
C ARG A 284 19.51 -4.16 7.92
N SER A 285 20.81 -4.31 7.64
CA SER A 285 21.86 -4.04 8.63
C SER A 285 21.86 -2.56 8.99
N GLY A 286 21.76 -2.25 10.28
CA GLY A 286 21.81 -0.86 10.76
C GLY A 286 20.45 -0.16 10.84
N THR A 287 19.33 -0.82 10.54
CA THR A 287 17.99 -0.31 10.86
C THR A 287 17.57 -0.72 12.27
N ASP A 288 17.07 0.24 13.05
CA ASP A 288 16.54 0.06 14.38
C ASP A 288 15.03 0.18 14.28
N TYR A 289 14.39 -0.99 14.13
CA TYR A 289 12.94 -1.05 13.97
C TYR A 289 12.19 -0.68 15.26
N GLN A 290 12.86 -0.62 16.42
CA GLN A 290 12.23 -0.08 17.64
C GLN A 290 12.17 1.43 17.58
N GLU A 291 13.25 2.10 17.16
CA GLU A 291 13.23 3.55 16.93
C GLU A 291 12.25 3.94 15.82
N MET A 292 12.13 3.12 14.76
CA MET A 292 11.10 3.32 13.73
C MET A 292 9.67 3.23 14.29
N ARG A 293 9.38 2.24 15.15
CA ARG A 293 8.07 2.13 15.81
C ARG A 293 7.77 3.36 16.66
N LYS A 294 8.74 3.78 17.50
CA LYS A 294 8.61 5.00 18.31
C LYS A 294 8.35 6.24 17.46
N TYR A 295 9.01 6.35 16.31
CA TYR A 295 8.77 7.44 15.36
C TYR A 295 7.33 7.46 14.85
N PHE A 296 6.77 6.31 14.46
CA PHE A 296 5.37 6.24 14.01
C PHE A 296 4.36 6.40 15.15
N GLU A 297 4.65 5.90 16.35
CA GLU A 297 3.82 6.17 17.54
C GLU A 297 3.79 7.66 17.88
N PHE A 298 4.94 8.33 17.80
CA PHE A 298 5.04 9.78 17.98
C PHE A 298 4.15 10.54 16.99
N MET A 299 4.15 10.14 15.72
CA MET A 299 3.28 10.72 14.70
C MET A 299 1.79 10.42 14.95
N ARG A 300 1.45 9.17 15.25
CA ARG A 300 0.07 8.73 15.55
C ARG A 300 -0.55 9.53 16.69
N ASP A 301 0.25 9.78 17.73
CA ASP A 301 -0.18 10.51 18.92
C ASP A 301 -0.25 12.03 18.69
N GLY A 302 0.01 12.51 17.46
CA GLY A 302 -0.09 13.93 17.09
C GLY A 302 0.99 14.82 17.73
N LYS A 303 2.13 14.25 18.11
CA LYS A 303 3.21 14.97 18.79
C LYS A 303 4.12 15.74 17.83
N GLU A 304 3.87 15.66 16.53
CA GLU A 304 4.58 16.42 15.51
C GLU A 304 4.34 17.93 15.68
N LYS A 305 5.39 18.74 15.52
CA LYS A 305 5.26 20.21 15.59
C LYS A 305 4.45 20.78 14.45
N LEU A 306 4.58 20.19 13.27
CA LEU A 306 3.88 20.59 12.05
C LEU A 306 2.87 19.51 11.70
N LYS A 307 1.65 19.94 11.38
CA LYS A 307 0.61 19.01 10.95
C LYS A 307 0.93 18.54 9.52
N PRO A 308 0.97 17.22 9.26
CA PRO A 308 1.12 16.70 7.92
C PRO A 308 0.04 17.22 6.97
N ILE A 309 0.40 17.53 5.72
CA ILE A 309 -0.59 17.74 4.64
C ILE A 309 -1.36 16.43 4.39
N ARG A 310 -0.66 15.31 4.49
CA ARG A 310 -1.20 13.95 4.37
C ARG A 310 -0.71 13.12 5.54
N SER A 311 -1.59 12.33 6.12
CA SER A 311 -1.29 11.48 7.27
C SER A 311 -1.44 10.01 6.91
N ILE A 312 -0.71 9.16 7.65
CA ILE A 312 -0.98 7.74 7.70
C ILE A 312 -2.39 7.54 8.26
N ASP A 313 -3.15 6.63 7.67
CA ASP A 313 -4.45 6.26 8.22
C ASP A 313 -4.23 5.26 9.36
N TRP A 314 -4.22 5.79 10.58
CA TRP A 314 -3.99 5.03 11.81
C TRP A 314 -5.13 4.08 12.16
N SER A 315 -6.30 4.18 11.51
CA SER A 315 -7.36 3.16 11.63
C SER A 315 -7.01 1.90 10.84
N VAL A 316 -6.15 2.02 9.82
CA VAL A 316 -5.70 0.94 8.96
C VAL A 316 -4.38 0.34 9.43
N PHE A 317 -3.50 1.15 10.01
CA PHE A 317 -2.14 0.74 10.37
C PHE A 317 -1.81 1.01 11.84
N ASP A 318 -1.28 -0.01 12.51
CA ASP A 318 -0.72 0.08 13.85
C ASP A 318 0.81 -0.15 13.79
N PRO A 319 1.64 0.76 14.33
CA PRO A 319 3.09 0.53 14.47
C PRO A 319 3.47 -0.80 15.15
N ALA A 320 2.62 -1.33 16.03
CA ALA A 320 2.85 -2.63 16.67
C ALA A 320 2.82 -3.80 15.67
N ASP A 321 2.14 -3.66 14.54
CA ASP A 321 2.01 -4.68 13.49
C ASP A 321 3.23 -4.73 12.54
N ILE A 322 4.25 -3.89 12.75
CA ILE A 322 5.52 -3.94 11.99
C ILE A 322 6.24 -5.26 12.27
N ARG A 323 6.53 -6.01 11.20
CA ARG A 323 7.34 -7.23 11.19
C ARG A 323 8.63 -7.01 10.43
N VAL A 324 9.66 -7.78 10.78
CA VAL A 324 10.98 -7.73 10.15
C VAL A 324 11.41 -9.15 9.86
N GLU A 325 11.59 -9.45 8.58
CA GLU A 325 11.90 -10.79 8.10
C GLU A 325 13.11 -10.75 7.17
N ASN A 326 13.78 -11.89 7.01
CA ASN A 326 14.84 -12.00 6.02
C ASN A 326 14.21 -12.13 4.62
N HIS A 327 14.74 -11.38 3.66
CA HIS A 327 14.41 -11.43 2.24
C HIS A 327 14.31 -12.86 1.68
N ALA A 328 15.25 -13.71 2.07
CA ALA A 328 15.31 -15.11 1.62
C ALA A 328 14.08 -15.94 2.05
N VAL A 329 13.45 -15.58 3.17
CA VAL A 329 12.39 -16.36 3.81
C VAL A 329 11.00 -16.01 3.28
N ARG A 330 10.76 -14.74 2.93
CA ARG A 330 9.43 -14.26 2.51
C ARG A 330 9.41 -13.92 1.03
N ALA A 331 8.67 -14.71 0.25
CA ALA A 331 8.46 -14.46 -1.18
C ALA A 331 7.93 -13.05 -1.48
N GLY A 332 7.10 -12.47 -0.59
CA GLY A 332 6.63 -11.10 -0.74
C GLY A 332 7.75 -10.04 -0.71
N LEU A 333 8.77 -10.23 0.12
CA LEU A 333 9.97 -9.38 0.13
C LEU A 333 10.78 -9.51 -1.17
N GLN A 334 10.79 -10.71 -1.76
CA GLN A 334 11.43 -10.95 -3.06
C GLN A 334 10.74 -10.19 -4.20
N ILE A 335 9.41 -10.15 -4.19
CA ILE A 335 8.65 -9.34 -5.15
C ILE A 335 8.86 -7.84 -4.85
N ALA A 336 8.95 -7.44 -3.57
CA ALA A 336 9.24 -6.07 -3.17
C ALA A 336 10.62 -5.57 -3.68
N ASP A 337 11.68 -6.39 -3.58
CA ASP A 337 13.00 -6.10 -4.20
C ASP A 337 12.84 -5.86 -5.69
N VAL A 338 12.14 -6.74 -6.41
CA VAL A 338 11.97 -6.60 -7.87
C VAL A 338 11.33 -5.27 -8.24
N VAL A 339 10.21 -4.89 -7.62
CA VAL A 339 9.50 -3.65 -8.00
C VAL A 339 10.27 -2.39 -7.60
N THR A 340 10.96 -2.44 -6.46
CA THR A 340 11.77 -1.33 -5.95
C THR A 340 12.99 -1.13 -6.83
N SER A 341 13.74 -2.21 -7.07
CA SER A 341 14.93 -2.22 -7.93
C SER A 341 14.60 -1.90 -9.39
N ALA A 342 13.46 -2.36 -9.92
CA ALA A 342 13.00 -1.99 -11.26
C ALA A 342 12.77 -0.47 -11.40
N THR A 343 12.14 0.15 -10.40
CA THR A 343 11.94 1.61 -10.36
C THR A 343 13.26 2.35 -10.20
N PHE A 344 14.13 1.84 -9.33
CA PHE A 344 15.46 2.39 -9.10
C PHE A 344 16.28 2.39 -10.40
N CYS A 345 16.26 1.33 -11.20
CA CYS A 345 16.95 1.29 -12.49
C CYS A 345 16.42 2.35 -13.50
N ALA A 346 15.16 2.78 -13.36
CA ALA A 346 14.58 3.83 -14.20
C ALA A 346 14.99 5.25 -13.76
N LEU A 347 15.45 5.40 -12.50
CA LEU A 347 15.79 6.67 -11.88
C LEU A 347 17.29 6.85 -11.71
N GLU A 348 18.01 5.85 -11.26
CA GLU A 348 19.43 5.91 -10.97
C GLU A 348 20.25 5.64 -12.23
N PRO A 349 21.07 6.60 -12.68
CA PRO A 349 21.98 6.35 -13.79
C PRO A 349 23.03 5.30 -13.45
N ASP A 350 23.34 4.45 -14.41
CA ASP A 350 24.46 3.52 -14.33
C ASP A 350 25.81 4.27 -14.41
N LYS A 351 26.92 3.53 -14.37
CA LYS A 351 28.27 4.11 -14.46
C LYS A 351 28.54 4.84 -15.79
N TYR A 352 27.71 4.66 -16.81
CA TYR A 352 27.80 5.31 -18.11
C TYR A 352 26.76 6.44 -18.28
N GLY A 353 25.95 6.70 -17.26
CA GLY A 353 24.90 7.72 -17.29
C GLY A 353 23.57 7.25 -17.87
N ASN A 354 23.42 5.97 -18.23
CA ASN A 354 22.19 5.42 -18.79
C ASN A 354 21.21 5.00 -17.69
N VAL A 355 19.90 5.04 -17.98
CA VAL A 355 18.85 4.45 -17.14
C VAL A 355 18.13 3.33 -17.89
N GLU A 356 17.48 2.43 -17.16
CA GLU A 356 16.75 1.29 -17.72
C GLU A 356 15.28 1.28 -17.27
N PRO A 357 14.39 2.00 -17.99
CA PRO A 357 12.99 2.15 -17.57
C PRO A 357 12.11 0.95 -17.92
N ARG A 358 12.55 0.02 -18.78
CA ARG A 358 11.68 -1.06 -19.30
C ARG A 358 11.14 -1.97 -18.20
N TYR A 359 11.91 -2.18 -17.12
CA TYR A 359 11.49 -2.99 -15.99
C TYR A 359 10.28 -2.38 -15.27
N ALA A 360 10.40 -1.12 -14.84
CA ALA A 360 9.33 -0.39 -14.15
C ALA A 360 8.12 -0.16 -15.07
N LEU A 361 8.34 0.14 -16.35
CA LEU A 361 7.26 0.30 -17.33
C LEU A 361 6.47 -0.99 -17.54
N SER A 362 7.12 -2.16 -17.46
CA SER A 362 6.41 -3.46 -17.52
C SER A 362 5.48 -3.65 -16.31
N LEU A 363 5.86 -3.12 -15.15
CA LEU A 363 5.08 -3.17 -13.90
C LEU A 363 4.00 -2.10 -13.81
N LYS A 364 3.97 -1.12 -14.72
CA LYS A 364 3.06 0.03 -14.72
C LYS A 364 1.59 -0.31 -14.42
N PRO A 365 0.98 -1.39 -14.95
CA PRO A 365 -0.41 -1.75 -14.62
C PRO A 365 -0.68 -2.03 -13.14
N ARG A 366 0.37 -2.32 -12.35
CA ARG A 366 0.29 -2.66 -10.93
C ARG A 366 0.56 -1.49 -10.00
N TYR A 367 1.12 -0.39 -10.51
CA TYR A 367 1.31 0.79 -9.66
C TYR A 367 -0.04 1.30 -9.16
N LEU A 368 -0.09 1.62 -7.87
CA LEU A 368 -1.27 2.22 -7.26
C LEU A 368 -1.63 3.50 -8.01
N HIS A 369 -2.93 3.70 -8.22
CA HIS A 369 -3.42 4.86 -8.93
C HIS A 369 -4.74 5.31 -8.35
N VAL A 370 -4.96 6.63 -8.35
CA VAL A 370 -6.23 7.24 -7.99
C VAL A 370 -6.67 8.08 -9.18
N LYS A 371 -7.92 7.91 -9.62
CA LYS A 371 -8.46 8.60 -10.81
C LYS A 371 -7.54 8.45 -12.04
N ARG A 372 -6.98 7.25 -12.25
CA ARG A 372 -6.02 6.89 -13.31
C ARG A 372 -4.64 7.57 -13.22
N THR A 373 -4.34 8.29 -12.14
CA THR A 373 -3.04 8.93 -11.91
C THR A 373 -2.17 8.08 -10.99
N ILE A 374 -0.98 7.69 -11.48
CA ILE A 374 0.05 6.98 -10.68
C ILE A 374 0.90 7.97 -9.85
N SER A 375 1.14 9.16 -10.38
CA SER A 375 1.95 10.20 -9.73
C SER A 375 1.38 10.53 -8.35
N ASN A 376 2.26 10.57 -7.33
CA ASN A 376 1.91 10.85 -5.93
C ASN A 376 1.01 9.78 -5.26
N HIS A 377 0.80 8.63 -5.92
CA HIS A 377 0.07 7.47 -5.40
C HIS A 377 0.93 6.21 -5.47
N GLY A 378 1.10 5.62 -6.66
CA GLY A 378 1.97 4.46 -6.88
C GLY A 378 3.43 4.86 -7.07
N LEU A 379 3.71 6.04 -7.62
CA LEU A 379 5.08 6.55 -7.76
C LEU A 379 5.15 7.97 -7.21
N THR A 380 5.93 8.17 -6.16
CA THR A 380 6.18 9.48 -5.55
C THR A 380 7.66 9.82 -5.65
N LEU A 381 8.00 10.95 -6.26
CA LEU A 381 9.36 11.50 -6.18
C LEU A 381 9.43 12.59 -5.10
N ILE A 382 10.54 12.63 -4.37
CA ILE A 382 10.84 13.64 -3.36
C ILE A 382 12.20 14.26 -3.67
N PRO A 383 12.26 15.55 -4.05
CA PRO A 383 11.14 16.45 -4.31
C PRO A 383 10.34 16.03 -5.56
N PRO A 384 9.19 16.67 -5.84
CA PRO A 384 8.41 16.35 -7.04
C PRO A 384 9.19 16.59 -8.34
N PRO A 385 8.81 15.96 -9.47
CA PRO A 385 9.60 15.95 -10.70
C PRO A 385 10.07 17.31 -11.22
N TRP A 386 9.25 18.37 -11.08
CA TRP A 386 9.59 19.72 -11.54
C TRP A 386 10.62 20.45 -10.66
N LYS A 387 10.92 19.92 -9.47
CA LYS A 387 11.97 20.38 -8.55
C LYS A 387 13.18 19.42 -8.50
N SER A 388 13.10 18.28 -9.17
CA SER A 388 14.21 17.33 -9.25
C SER A 388 15.07 17.61 -10.49
N PRO A 389 16.41 17.57 -10.38
CA PRO A 389 17.30 17.67 -11.53
C PRO A 389 17.27 16.38 -12.35
N LEU A 390 16.22 16.20 -13.15
CA LEU A 390 16.02 15.02 -14.01
C LEU A 390 16.68 15.20 -15.38
N ASN A 391 17.34 14.15 -15.88
CA ASN A 391 17.75 14.04 -17.28
C ASN A 391 16.55 13.68 -18.18
N ASP A 392 16.75 13.67 -19.49
CA ASP A 392 15.66 13.51 -20.45
C ASP A 392 15.04 12.11 -20.44
N ASP A 393 15.83 11.07 -20.16
CA ASP A 393 15.32 9.70 -20.05
C ASP A 393 14.49 9.50 -18.78
N GLN A 394 14.91 10.09 -17.66
CA GLN A 394 14.14 10.12 -16.41
C GLN A 394 12.83 10.89 -16.62
N LYS A 395 12.86 12.07 -17.26
CA LYS A 395 11.64 12.82 -17.61
C LYS A 395 10.69 12.01 -18.48
N ARG A 396 11.23 11.31 -19.49
CA ARG A 396 10.46 10.42 -20.38
C ARG A 396 9.84 9.26 -19.59
N PHE A 397 10.58 8.63 -18.69
CA PHE A 397 10.07 7.60 -17.79
C PHE A 397 8.89 8.12 -16.95
N ILE A 398 9.06 9.26 -16.28
CA ILE A 398 7.99 9.85 -15.46
C ILE A 398 6.76 10.21 -16.30
N SER A 399 6.94 10.79 -17.48
CA SER A 399 5.83 11.07 -18.40
C SER A 399 5.10 9.78 -18.83
N ASN A 400 5.84 8.72 -19.13
CA ASN A 400 5.27 7.43 -19.50
C ASN A 400 4.51 6.77 -18.35
N MET A 401 4.92 6.98 -17.10
CA MET A 401 4.18 6.51 -15.92
C MET A 401 2.87 7.27 -15.70
N GLN A 402 2.74 8.50 -16.21
CA GLN A 402 1.53 9.33 -16.04
C GLN A 402 0.45 9.06 -17.09
N LYS A 403 0.83 8.74 -18.34
CA LYS A 403 -0.13 8.43 -19.41
C LYS A 403 -0.75 7.06 -19.14
N ARG A 404 -2.07 6.91 -19.02
CA ARG A 404 -2.70 5.58 -18.95
C ARG A 404 -3.23 5.19 -20.32
#